data_AF-A0A026WD72-F1
#
_entry.id   AF-A0A026WD72-F1
#
_cell.length_a   1.000
_cell.length_b   1.000
_cell.length_c   1.000
_cell.angle_alpha   90.00
_cell.angle_beta   90.00
_cell.angle_gamma   90.00
#
_symmetry.space_group_name_H-M   'P 1'
#
loop_
_entity.id
_entity.type
_entity.pdbx_description
1 polymer ?
#
loop_
_entity_poly.entity_id
_entity_poly.type
_entity_poly.pdbx_seq_one_letter_code
_entity_poly.pdbx_strand_id
1 'polypeptide(L)'
;IEKGKIVNDLCKKVKSIVAYFKHSVSAADQLRAHTDLKLIQSVETRWNSTYNMLYRFIELSDKISLILLKCPTAPAMLIASELQTAKEFISLLQPFEEATKLVCGESYVTASKVIPIVNTLKCKLEECEPTTDSGGHMKKMLLEEFSKRFSNIEQVSLLAIATILDPRFKNINFVDKIACAHAQNKVTRIINEITMSNLKNSDASTTIVLETCLELYENYFIIS
;
A
#
# COMPACT_ATOMS: atom_id res chain seq x y z
N ILE A 1 17.17 -2.50 18.61
CA ILE A 1 16.23 -2.76 19.74
C ILE A 1 15.75 -1.45 20.38
N GLU A 2 16.61 -0.45 20.60
CA GLU A 2 16.22 0.85 21.19
C GLU A 2 15.21 1.69 20.39
N LYS A 3 15.18 1.62 19.05
CA LYS A 3 14.39 2.57 18.23
C LYS A 3 12.98 2.09 17.86
N GLY A 4 12.70 0.78 17.90
CA GLY A 4 11.32 0.26 17.90
C GLY A 4 10.55 0.67 19.16
N LYS A 5 11.28 0.99 20.24
CA LYS A 5 10.74 1.58 21.47
C LYS A 5 10.16 2.97 21.21
N ILE A 6 10.77 3.78 20.35
CA ILE A 6 10.33 5.16 20.05
C ILE A 6 8.93 5.15 19.40
N VAL A 7 8.72 4.32 18.39
CA VAL A 7 7.41 4.17 17.74
C VAL A 7 6.35 3.71 18.75
N ASN A 8 6.72 2.73 19.59
CA ASN A 8 5.82 2.20 20.60
C ASN A 8 5.48 3.25 21.68
N ASP A 9 6.47 4.02 22.14
CA ASP A 9 6.29 5.05 23.15
C ASP A 9 5.45 6.22 22.62
N LEU A 10 5.65 6.63 21.37
CA LEU A 10 4.79 7.58 20.66
C LEU A 10 3.34 7.07 20.60
N CYS A 11 3.15 5.81 20.18
CA CYS A 11 1.82 5.20 20.11
C CYS A 11 1.16 5.13 21.49
N LYS A 12 1.91 4.81 22.56
CA LYS A 12 1.40 4.79 23.94
C LYS A 12 0.96 6.16 24.42
N LYS A 13 1.75 7.21 24.13
CA LYS A 13 1.38 8.60 24.45
C LYS A 13 0.08 9.00 23.76
N VAL A 14 -0.02 8.76 22.45
CA VAL A 14 -1.25 9.03 21.70
C VAL A 14 -2.43 8.23 22.26
N LYS A 15 -2.23 6.93 22.55
CA LYS A 15 -3.27 6.06 23.13
C LYS A 15 -3.74 6.56 24.49
N SER A 16 -2.85 7.10 25.32
CA SER A 16 -3.17 7.70 26.62
C SER A 16 -4.03 8.95 26.46
N ILE A 17 -3.67 9.85 25.54
CA ILE A 17 -4.47 11.05 25.25
C ILE A 17 -5.85 10.64 24.72
N VAL A 18 -5.91 9.74 23.75
CA VAL A 18 -7.18 9.24 23.20
C VAL A 18 -8.04 8.59 24.30
N ALA A 19 -7.44 7.82 25.22
CA ALA A 19 -8.15 7.24 26.36
C ALA A 19 -8.71 8.33 27.29
N TYR A 20 -7.94 9.38 27.58
CA TYR A 20 -8.43 10.51 28.37
C TYR A 20 -9.69 11.15 27.77
N PHE A 21 -9.69 11.44 26.47
CA PHE A 21 -10.87 12.00 25.79
C PHE A 21 -12.05 11.02 25.72
N LYS A 22 -11.82 9.72 25.81
CA LYS A 22 -12.90 8.72 25.88
C LYS A 22 -13.51 8.59 27.27
N HIS A 23 -12.72 8.80 28.33
CA HIS A 23 -13.17 8.67 29.72
C HIS A 23 -13.65 10.00 30.32
N SER A 24 -13.15 11.13 29.86
CA SER A 24 -13.56 12.46 30.33
C SER A 24 -14.71 13.00 29.49
N VAL A 25 -15.92 13.03 30.07
CA VAL A 25 -17.12 13.60 29.43
C VAL A 25 -16.89 15.05 29.04
N SER A 26 -16.31 15.85 29.95
CA SER A 26 -16.01 17.27 29.69
C SER A 26 -15.04 17.45 28.51
N ALA A 27 -13.96 16.67 28.44
CA ALA A 27 -13.01 16.78 27.32
C ALA A 27 -13.63 16.29 26.00
N ALA A 28 -14.46 15.24 26.04
CA ALA A 28 -15.19 14.76 24.87
C ALA A 28 -16.18 15.80 24.33
N ASP A 29 -16.93 16.46 25.22
CA ASP A 29 -17.90 17.48 24.85
C ASP A 29 -17.23 18.74 24.31
N GLN A 30 -16.12 19.17 24.90
CA GLN A 30 -15.31 20.26 24.34
C GLN A 30 -14.79 19.93 22.94
N LEU A 31 -14.34 18.69 22.70
CA LEU A 31 -13.89 18.28 21.37
C LEU A 31 -15.06 18.28 20.37
N ARG A 32 -16.24 17.80 20.77
CA ARG A 32 -17.47 17.80 19.96
C ARG A 32 -17.92 19.21 19.58
N ALA A 33 -17.71 20.18 20.47
CA ALA A 33 -18.00 21.59 20.17
C ALA A 33 -17.11 22.17 19.05
N HIS A 34 -15.95 21.56 18.79
CA HIS A 34 -15.01 21.99 17.75
C HIS A 34 -15.00 21.09 16.50
N THR A 35 -15.61 19.90 16.54
CA THR A 35 -15.66 18.97 15.41
C THR A 35 -16.67 17.83 15.61
N ASP A 36 -17.29 17.38 14.52
CA ASP A 36 -18.09 16.14 14.52
C ASP A 36 -17.23 14.85 14.52
N LEU A 37 -15.91 14.99 14.29
CA LEU A 37 -15.00 13.86 14.25
C LEU A 37 -14.67 13.34 15.65
N LYS A 38 -14.73 12.02 15.80
CA LYS A 38 -14.36 11.32 17.04
C LYS A 38 -12.94 10.79 16.96
N LEU A 39 -12.25 10.79 18.10
CA LEU A 39 -10.95 10.10 18.22
C LEU A 39 -11.14 8.60 18.10
N ILE A 40 -10.23 7.97 17.36
CA ILE A 40 -10.19 6.53 17.13
C ILE A 40 -9.11 5.95 18.04
N GLN A 41 -9.39 4.84 18.71
CA GLN A 41 -8.39 4.13 19.50
C GLN A 41 -7.99 2.87 18.74
N SER A 42 -6.69 2.61 18.69
CA SER A 42 -6.18 1.41 18.04
C SER A 42 -6.58 0.14 18.79
N VAL A 43 -6.76 -0.94 18.03
CA VAL A 43 -6.96 -2.30 18.53
C VAL A 43 -5.74 -3.09 18.11
N GLU A 44 -5.06 -3.73 19.06
CA GLU A 44 -3.72 -4.28 18.88
C GLU A 44 -3.60 -5.34 17.77
N THR A 45 -4.73 -5.88 17.31
CA THR A 45 -4.79 -6.98 16.33
C THR A 45 -4.52 -6.58 14.88
N ARG A 46 -4.55 -5.28 14.52
CA ARG A 46 -4.36 -4.83 13.12
C ARG A 46 -3.62 -3.50 13.02
N TRP A 47 -2.58 -3.46 12.18
CA TRP A 47 -1.76 -2.25 11.95
C TRP A 47 -2.57 -1.06 11.42
N ASN A 48 -3.63 -1.32 10.61
CA ASN A 48 -4.52 -0.28 10.09
C ASN A 48 -5.20 0.50 11.23
N SER A 49 -5.49 -0.15 12.36
CA SER A 49 -6.11 0.54 13.49
C SER A 49 -5.16 1.54 14.18
N THR A 50 -3.87 1.20 14.24
CA THR A 50 -2.82 2.10 14.74
C THR A 50 -2.61 3.26 13.79
N TYR A 51 -2.55 2.99 12.48
CA TYR A 51 -2.52 4.03 11.45
C TYR A 51 -3.71 4.98 11.58
N ASN A 52 -4.94 4.46 11.63
CA ASN A 52 -6.16 5.26 11.73
C ASN A 52 -6.22 6.10 13.02
N MET A 53 -5.75 5.55 14.16
CA MET A 53 -5.63 6.30 15.41
C MET A 53 -4.67 7.48 15.26
N LEU A 54 -3.47 7.24 14.75
CA LEU A 54 -2.45 8.28 14.57
C LEU A 54 -2.90 9.34 13.55
N TYR A 55 -3.48 8.92 12.43
CA TYR A 55 -4.02 9.81 11.40
C TYR A 55 -5.08 10.75 11.97
N ARG A 56 -6.10 10.20 12.65
CA ARG A 56 -7.18 10.98 13.27
C ARG A 56 -6.66 11.87 14.41
N PHE A 57 -5.68 11.41 15.17
CA PHE A 57 -5.06 12.21 16.22
C PHE A 57 -4.34 13.43 15.65
N ILE A 58 -3.57 13.27 14.57
CA ILE A 58 -2.86 14.37 13.90
C ILE A 58 -3.86 15.36 13.28
N GLU A 59 -4.93 14.86 12.65
CA GLU A 59 -6.00 15.71 12.10
C GLU A 59 -6.64 16.62 13.16
N LEU A 60 -6.70 16.15 14.40
CA LEU A 60 -7.32 16.87 15.51
C LEU A 60 -6.31 17.48 16.49
N SER A 61 -5.00 17.43 16.21
CA SER A 61 -3.95 17.76 17.19
C SER A 61 -4.06 19.17 17.76
N ASP A 62 -4.46 20.13 16.93
CA ASP A 62 -4.57 21.54 17.32
C ASP A 62 -5.75 21.78 18.28
N LYS A 63 -6.86 21.07 18.06
CA LYS A 63 -8.04 21.13 18.93
C LYS A 63 -7.76 20.40 20.25
N ILE A 64 -7.11 19.25 20.16
CA ILE A 64 -6.70 18.46 21.33
C ILE A 64 -5.77 19.27 22.22
N SER A 65 -4.74 19.92 21.65
CA SER A 65 -3.75 20.68 22.42
C SER A 65 -4.39 21.82 23.22
N LEU A 66 -5.33 22.56 22.63
CA LEU A 66 -6.07 23.63 23.29
C LEU A 66 -6.92 23.13 24.47
N ILE A 67 -7.54 21.95 24.34
CA ILE A 67 -8.37 21.36 25.40
C ILE A 67 -7.49 20.82 26.53
N LEU A 68 -6.40 20.12 26.20
CA LEU A 68 -5.44 19.60 27.18
C LEU A 68 -4.85 20.72 28.03
N LEU A 69 -4.52 21.87 27.42
CA LEU A 69 -3.96 23.03 28.14
C LEU A 69 -4.91 23.58 29.21
N LYS A 70 -6.22 23.44 29.03
CA LYS A 70 -7.25 23.93 29.97
C LYS A 70 -7.58 22.94 31.08
N CYS A 71 -7.04 21.71 31.03
CA CYS A 71 -7.42 20.62 31.92
C CYS A 71 -6.22 20.16 32.77
N PRO A 72 -6.14 20.51 34.06
CA PRO A 72 -4.99 20.18 34.92
C PRO A 72 -4.73 18.68 35.11
N THR A 73 -5.77 17.85 35.00
CA THR A 73 -5.68 16.39 35.14
C THR A 73 -5.37 15.68 33.83
N ALA A 74 -5.22 16.42 32.73
CA ALA A 74 -5.04 15.85 31.41
C ALA A 74 -3.59 15.37 31.20
N PRO A 75 -3.40 14.32 30.39
CA PRO A 75 -2.06 13.87 30.02
C PRO A 75 -1.33 14.95 29.21
N ALA A 76 0.00 14.96 29.30
CA ALA A 76 0.83 15.85 28.51
C ALA A 76 0.66 15.60 27.00
N MET A 77 0.56 16.69 26.23
CA MET A 77 0.53 16.64 24.77
C MET A 77 1.89 16.16 24.21
N LEU A 78 1.88 15.64 22.98
CA LEU A 78 3.12 15.38 22.24
C LEU A 78 3.92 16.68 22.07
N ILE A 79 5.25 16.59 22.20
CA ILE A 79 6.13 17.71 21.84
C ILE A 79 6.22 17.86 20.31
N ALA A 80 6.70 19.00 19.83
CA ALA A 80 6.74 19.31 18.40
C ALA A 80 7.50 18.24 17.58
N SER A 81 8.63 17.75 18.08
CA SER A 81 9.41 16.69 17.41
C SER A 81 8.66 15.36 17.34
N GLU A 82 7.95 14.97 18.40
CA GLU A 82 7.13 13.75 18.43
C GLU A 82 5.95 13.83 17.45
N LEU A 83 5.30 15.00 17.40
CA LEU A 83 4.21 15.24 16.45
C LEU A 83 4.72 15.21 15.01
N GLN A 84 5.92 15.75 14.74
CA GLN A 84 6.55 15.69 13.42
C GLN A 84 6.90 14.24 13.04
N THR A 85 7.49 13.46 13.94
CA THR A 85 7.73 12.03 13.70
C THR A 85 6.43 11.27 13.44
N ALA A 86 5.34 11.58 14.15
CA ALA A 86 4.03 10.96 13.91
C ALA A 86 3.51 11.26 12.48
N LYS A 87 3.65 12.50 12.01
CA LYS A 87 3.30 12.91 10.64
C LYS A 87 4.10 12.12 9.60
N GLU A 88 5.41 12.01 9.78
CA GLU A 88 6.28 11.24 8.88
C GLU A 88 5.90 9.76 8.83
N PHE A 89 5.56 9.15 9.97
CA PHE A 89 5.11 7.76 10.01
C PHE A 89 3.79 7.57 9.24
N ILE A 90 2.86 8.51 9.36
CA ILE A 90 1.63 8.48 8.57
C ILE A 90 1.93 8.59 7.08
N SER A 91 2.77 9.54 6.66
CA SER A 91 3.14 9.68 5.25
C SER A 91 3.79 8.42 4.69
N LEU A 92 4.68 7.76 5.46
CA LEU A 92 5.34 6.52 5.05
C LEU A 92 4.37 5.32 4.95
N LEU A 93 3.35 5.28 5.81
CA LEU A 93 2.37 4.18 5.85
C LEU A 93 1.16 4.39 4.95
N GLN A 94 0.87 5.63 4.55
CA GLN A 94 -0.29 5.97 3.74
C GLN A 94 -0.36 5.17 2.42
N PRO A 95 0.74 4.99 1.64
CA PRO A 95 0.70 4.17 0.44
C PRO A 95 0.22 2.74 0.70
N PHE A 96 0.65 2.15 1.82
CA PHE A 96 0.25 0.80 2.23
C PHE A 96 -1.22 0.71 2.62
N GLU A 97 -1.74 1.74 3.29
CA GLU A 97 -3.17 1.83 3.62
C GLU A 97 -4.03 1.92 2.36
N GLU A 98 -3.64 2.76 1.41
CA GLU A 98 -4.31 2.90 0.11
C GLU A 98 -4.29 1.59 -0.68
N ALA A 99 -3.13 0.94 -0.78
CA ALA A 99 -2.99 -0.33 -1.46
C ALA A 99 -3.81 -1.44 -0.77
N THR A 100 -3.84 -1.47 0.56
CA THR A 100 -4.64 -2.45 1.31
C THR A 100 -6.13 -2.21 1.10
N LYS A 101 -6.59 -0.96 1.11
CA LYS A 101 -7.99 -0.63 0.80
C LYS A 101 -8.38 -1.01 -0.62
N LEU A 102 -7.50 -0.78 -1.59
CA LEU A 102 -7.72 -1.19 -2.97
C LEU A 102 -7.85 -2.73 -3.06
N VAL A 103 -6.92 -3.44 -2.43
CA VAL A 103 -6.88 -4.92 -2.45
C VAL A 103 -8.08 -5.52 -1.68
N CYS A 104 -8.47 -4.95 -0.56
CA CYS A 104 -9.58 -5.45 0.25
C CYS A 104 -10.95 -4.99 -0.23
N GLY A 105 -11.03 -3.89 -0.99
CA GLY A 105 -12.28 -3.33 -1.52
C GLY A 105 -12.73 -3.96 -2.84
N GLU A 106 -11.84 -4.64 -3.54
CA GLU A 106 -12.18 -5.37 -4.76
C GLU A 106 -12.62 -6.80 -4.43
N SER A 107 -13.80 -7.20 -4.92
CA SER A 107 -14.32 -8.57 -4.76
C SER A 107 -13.38 -9.64 -5.31
N TYR A 108 -12.55 -9.27 -6.29
CA TYR A 108 -11.46 -10.06 -6.85
C TYR A 108 -10.33 -9.10 -7.24
N VAL A 109 -9.22 -9.11 -6.49
CA VAL A 109 -7.98 -8.49 -6.97
C VAL A 109 -7.46 -9.36 -8.10
N THR A 110 -7.45 -8.80 -9.32
CA THR A 110 -6.88 -9.51 -10.46
C THR A 110 -5.38 -9.63 -10.25
N ALA A 111 -4.82 -10.83 -10.47
CA ALA A 111 -3.38 -11.09 -10.36
C ALA A 111 -2.53 -10.10 -11.18
N SER A 112 -3.11 -9.52 -12.24
CA SER A 112 -2.52 -8.47 -13.06
C SER A 112 -2.21 -7.15 -12.35
N LYS A 113 -2.85 -6.85 -11.22
CA LYS A 113 -2.65 -5.60 -10.47
C LYS A 113 -1.52 -5.70 -9.45
N VAL A 114 -1.08 -6.91 -9.09
CA VAL A 114 -0.13 -7.13 -8.00
C VAL A 114 1.23 -6.47 -8.28
N ILE A 115 1.81 -6.71 -9.46
CA ILE A 115 3.09 -6.10 -9.86
C ILE A 115 2.98 -4.57 -9.93
N PRO A 116 1.98 -3.97 -10.61
CA PRO A 116 1.73 -2.54 -10.57
C PRO A 116 1.66 -1.94 -9.17
N ILE A 117 0.90 -2.55 -8.26
CA ILE A 117 0.72 -2.05 -6.89
C ILE A 117 2.06 -2.10 -6.14
N VAL A 118 2.78 -3.22 -6.21
CA VAL A 118 4.07 -3.36 -5.52
C VAL A 118 5.08 -2.33 -6.03
N ASN A 119 5.18 -2.13 -7.34
CA ASN A 119 6.13 -1.17 -7.89
C ASN A 119 5.75 0.27 -7.56
N THR A 120 4.45 0.60 -7.59
CA THR A 120 3.96 1.91 -7.14
C THR A 120 4.26 2.16 -5.66
N LEU A 121 4.06 1.15 -4.80
CA LEU A 121 4.39 1.24 -3.37
C LEU A 121 5.87 1.49 -3.15
N LYS A 122 6.74 0.79 -3.90
CA LYS A 122 8.18 0.97 -3.82
C LYS A 122 8.59 2.39 -4.20
N CYS A 123 8.11 2.91 -5.33
CA CYS A 123 8.39 4.29 -5.76
C CYS A 123 7.92 5.32 -4.73
N LYS A 124 6.66 5.22 -4.26
CA LYS A 124 6.13 6.12 -3.22
C LYS A 124 6.95 6.09 -1.93
N LEU A 125 7.45 4.92 -1.54
CA LEU A 125 8.27 4.78 -0.34
C LEU A 125 9.68 5.37 -0.54
N GLU A 126 10.25 5.23 -1.74
CA GLU A 126 11.54 5.82 -2.12
C GLU A 126 11.49 7.35 -2.22
N GLU A 127 10.39 7.92 -2.72
CA GLU A 127 10.14 9.37 -2.84
C GLU A 127 9.96 10.06 -1.48
N CYS A 128 9.52 9.34 -0.45
CA CYS A 128 9.33 9.93 0.89
C CYS A 128 10.66 10.31 1.52
N GLU A 129 10.93 11.60 1.76
CA GLU A 129 12.14 12.05 2.45
C GLU A 129 11.82 12.50 3.88
N PRO A 130 11.88 11.59 4.87
CA PRO A 130 11.67 11.96 6.27
C PRO A 130 12.81 12.85 6.77
N THR A 131 12.45 13.87 7.56
CA THR A 131 13.38 14.83 8.14
C THR A 131 13.89 14.40 9.52
N THR A 132 13.14 13.54 10.22
CA THR A 132 13.56 13.03 11.54
C THR A 132 14.37 11.75 11.43
N ASP A 133 15.34 11.56 12.32
CA ASP A 133 16.13 10.32 12.42
C ASP A 133 15.24 9.07 12.57
N SER A 134 14.15 9.20 13.33
CA SER A 134 13.16 8.14 13.54
C SER A 134 12.42 7.81 12.24
N GLY A 135 12.01 8.83 11.47
CA GLY A 135 11.39 8.67 10.16
C GLY A 135 12.32 8.00 9.16
N GLY A 136 13.59 8.44 9.09
CA GLY A 136 14.61 7.84 8.23
C GLY A 136 14.86 6.37 8.55
N HIS A 137 14.93 6.03 9.84
CA HIS A 137 15.07 4.64 10.27
C HIS A 137 13.85 3.79 9.89
N MET A 138 12.63 4.32 10.08
CA MET A 138 11.41 3.61 9.71
C MET A 138 11.34 3.39 8.20
N LYS A 139 11.67 4.40 7.38
CA LYS A 139 11.78 4.24 5.92
C LYS A 139 12.74 3.11 5.55
N LYS A 140 13.94 3.10 6.14
CA LYS A 140 14.94 2.06 5.88
C LYS A 140 14.41 0.66 6.25
N MET A 141 13.82 0.51 7.43
CA MET A 141 13.23 -0.75 7.89
C MET A 141 12.09 -1.21 6.98
N LEU A 142 11.23 -0.27 6.55
CA LEU A 142 10.15 -0.56 5.60
C LEU A 142 10.70 -1.01 4.26
N LEU A 143 11.71 -0.34 3.70
CA LEU A 143 12.34 -0.73 2.43
C LEU A 143 13.02 -2.10 2.51
N GLU A 144 13.69 -2.42 3.62
CA GLU A 144 14.31 -3.72 3.85
C GLU A 144 13.26 -4.85 3.90
N GLU A 145 12.20 -4.68 4.70
CA GLU A 145 11.13 -5.67 4.80
C GLU A 145 10.30 -5.77 3.50
N PHE A 146 10.09 -4.65 2.81
CA PHE A 146 9.43 -4.60 1.52
C PHE A 146 10.23 -5.39 0.48
N SER A 147 11.52 -5.11 0.36
CA SER A 147 12.41 -5.82 -0.58
C SER A 147 12.48 -7.30 -0.24
N LYS A 148 12.56 -7.66 1.04
CA LYS A 148 12.59 -9.08 1.47
C LYS A 148 11.33 -9.86 1.06
N ARG A 149 10.16 -9.21 1.09
CA ARG A 149 8.86 -9.86 0.78
C ARG A 149 8.53 -9.82 -0.71
N PHE A 150 8.96 -8.78 -1.42
CA PHE A 150 8.52 -8.49 -2.79
C PHE A 150 9.63 -8.49 -3.85
N SER A 151 10.89 -8.77 -3.49
CA SER A 151 12.02 -8.78 -4.45
C SER A 151 11.80 -9.67 -5.66
N ASN A 152 11.12 -10.80 -5.48
CA ASN A 152 10.93 -11.81 -6.52
C ASN A 152 9.53 -11.79 -7.12
N ILE A 153 8.72 -10.75 -6.87
CA ILE A 153 7.31 -10.73 -7.31
C ILE A 153 7.18 -10.80 -8.84
N GLU A 154 8.11 -10.15 -9.55
CA GLU A 154 8.14 -10.14 -11.02
C GLU A 154 8.61 -11.49 -11.60
N GLN A 155 9.35 -12.27 -10.81
CA GLN A 155 9.82 -13.61 -11.19
C GLN A 155 8.72 -14.69 -11.02
N VAL A 156 7.63 -14.36 -10.32
CA VAL A 156 6.47 -15.24 -10.21
C VAL A 156 5.74 -15.28 -11.55
N SER A 157 5.96 -16.35 -12.32
CA SER A 157 5.43 -16.50 -13.67
C SER A 157 3.93 -16.20 -13.78
N LEU A 158 3.11 -16.63 -12.81
CA LEU A 158 1.66 -16.42 -12.86
C LEU A 158 1.30 -14.93 -12.79
N LEU A 159 1.96 -14.17 -11.90
CA LEU A 159 1.73 -12.74 -11.74
C LEU A 159 2.28 -11.96 -12.93
N ALA A 160 3.46 -12.35 -13.42
CA ALA A 160 4.07 -11.73 -14.58
C ALA A 160 3.23 -11.92 -15.85
N ILE A 161 2.79 -13.15 -16.12
CA ILE A 161 1.91 -13.48 -17.24
C ILE A 161 0.57 -12.73 -17.10
N ALA A 162 -0.06 -12.77 -15.92
CA ALA A 162 -1.32 -12.07 -15.70
C ALA A 162 -1.20 -10.56 -15.92
N THR A 163 -0.07 -9.95 -15.53
CA THR A 163 0.18 -8.52 -15.73
C THR A 163 0.40 -8.16 -17.20
N ILE A 164 1.17 -8.98 -17.93
CA ILE A 164 1.43 -8.77 -19.37
C ILE A 164 0.17 -8.93 -20.20
N LEU A 165 -0.67 -9.92 -19.86
CA LEU A 165 -1.94 -10.17 -20.55
C LEU A 165 -3.01 -9.10 -20.27
N ASP A 166 -2.82 -8.26 -19.24
CA ASP A 166 -3.72 -7.14 -18.98
C ASP A 166 -3.29 -5.93 -19.83
N PRO A 167 -4.12 -5.50 -20.80
CA PRO A 167 -3.77 -4.41 -21.71
C PRO A 167 -3.45 -3.08 -21.02
N ARG A 168 -3.92 -2.90 -19.78
CA ARG A 168 -3.69 -1.69 -18.97
C ARG A 168 -2.28 -1.60 -18.41
N PHE A 169 -1.58 -2.72 -18.26
CA PHE A 169 -0.27 -2.78 -17.59
C PHE A 169 0.85 -3.23 -18.52
N LYS A 170 0.60 -4.23 -19.38
CA LYS A 170 1.56 -4.79 -20.35
C LYS A 170 2.99 -4.89 -19.76
N ASN A 171 3.91 -4.10 -20.31
CA ASN A 171 5.33 -4.08 -19.96
C ASN A 171 5.72 -2.85 -19.12
N ILE A 172 4.79 -1.90 -18.91
CA ILE A 172 5.10 -0.55 -18.37
C ILE A 172 5.55 -0.63 -16.91
N ASN A 173 5.01 -1.60 -16.19
CA ASN A 173 5.16 -1.68 -14.74
C ASN A 173 6.18 -2.74 -14.32
N PHE A 174 7.04 -3.23 -15.22
CA PHE A 174 8.13 -4.15 -14.86
C PHE A 174 9.42 -3.38 -14.64
N VAL A 175 10.02 -3.53 -13.46
CA VAL A 175 11.35 -2.99 -13.15
C VAL A 175 12.42 -3.93 -13.72
N ASP A 176 12.18 -5.24 -13.68
CA ASP A 176 13.05 -6.27 -14.23
C ASP A 176 12.66 -6.63 -15.67
N LYS A 177 13.45 -6.09 -16.61
CA LYS A 177 13.28 -6.35 -18.05
C LYS A 177 13.51 -7.82 -18.42
N ILE A 178 14.32 -8.56 -17.65
CA ILE A 178 14.58 -9.98 -17.89
C ILE A 178 13.37 -10.80 -17.47
N ALA A 179 12.76 -10.48 -16.32
CA ALA A 179 11.51 -11.11 -15.87
C ALA A 179 10.39 -10.93 -16.91
N CYS A 180 10.26 -9.70 -17.45
CA CYS A 180 9.30 -9.38 -18.49
C CYS A 180 9.51 -10.25 -19.75
N ALA A 181 10.75 -10.32 -20.26
CA ALA A 181 11.10 -11.14 -21.42
C ALA A 181 10.83 -12.64 -21.19
N HIS A 182 11.14 -13.16 -20.00
CA HIS A 182 10.84 -14.55 -19.64
C HIS A 182 9.33 -14.83 -19.65
N ALA A 183 8.53 -13.91 -19.13
CA ALA A 183 7.08 -14.06 -19.10
C ALA A 183 6.48 -13.97 -20.52
N GLN A 184 6.96 -13.06 -21.37
CA GLN A 184 6.58 -12.98 -22.79
C GLN A 184 6.90 -14.30 -23.53
N ASN A 185 8.13 -14.80 -23.41
CA ASN A 185 8.53 -16.08 -24.02
C ASN A 185 7.65 -17.24 -23.56
N LYS A 186 7.25 -17.24 -22.27
CA LYS A 186 6.38 -18.26 -21.72
C LYS A 186 4.95 -18.16 -22.26
N VAL A 187 4.42 -16.96 -22.44
CA VAL A 187 3.12 -16.72 -23.09
C VAL A 187 3.16 -17.22 -24.53
N THR A 188 4.17 -16.82 -25.31
CA THR A 188 4.34 -17.27 -26.71
C THR A 188 4.38 -18.79 -26.81
N ARG A 189 5.11 -19.45 -25.91
CA ARG A 189 5.17 -20.92 -25.87
C ARG A 189 3.81 -21.56 -25.61
N ILE A 190 3.06 -21.05 -24.63
CA ILE A 190 1.71 -21.56 -24.30
C ILE A 190 0.75 -21.35 -25.49
N ILE A 191 0.79 -20.19 -26.15
CA ILE A 191 -0.01 -19.92 -27.34
C ILE A 191 0.32 -20.94 -28.45
N ASN A 192 1.61 -21.18 -28.72
CA ASN A 192 2.02 -22.14 -29.74
C ASN A 192 1.57 -23.58 -29.40
N GLU A 193 1.64 -24.00 -28.13
CA GLU A 193 1.15 -25.30 -27.68
C GLU A 193 -0.38 -25.44 -27.87
N ILE A 194 -1.14 -24.38 -27.58
CA ILE A 194 -2.60 -24.32 -27.80
C ILE A 194 -2.92 -24.36 -29.30
N THR A 195 -2.21 -23.58 -30.11
CA THR A 195 -2.39 -23.56 -31.57
C THR A 195 -2.12 -24.93 -32.18
N MET A 196 -1.02 -25.59 -31.80
CA MET A 196 -0.65 -26.91 -32.32
C MET A 196 -1.58 -28.03 -31.85
N SER A 197 -2.21 -27.89 -30.68
CA SER A 197 -3.23 -28.84 -30.21
C SER A 197 -4.59 -28.62 -30.88
N ASN A 198 -4.97 -27.36 -31.14
CA ASN A 198 -6.19 -27.02 -31.88
C ASN A 198 -6.11 -27.45 -33.36
N LEU A 199 -4.95 -27.31 -34.01
CA LEU A 199 -4.71 -27.81 -35.37
C LEU A 199 -4.82 -29.34 -35.48
N LYS A 200 -4.57 -30.07 -34.40
CA LYS A 200 -4.75 -31.53 -34.34
C LYS A 200 -6.20 -31.95 -34.06
N ASN A 201 -7.07 -31.03 -33.63
CA ASN A 201 -8.37 -31.35 -33.03
C ASN A 201 -9.61 -30.85 -33.81
N SER A 202 -9.53 -30.02 -34.86
CA SER A 202 -10.75 -29.64 -35.60
C SER A 202 -10.52 -29.18 -37.04
N ASP A 203 -11.41 -29.70 -37.90
CA ASP A 203 -11.82 -29.26 -39.22
C ASP A 203 -11.97 -27.72 -39.37
N ALA A 204 -11.92 -27.30 -40.64
CA ALA A 204 -11.78 -25.99 -41.29
C ALA A 204 -12.29 -24.67 -40.65
N SER A 205 -12.99 -24.66 -39.51
CA SER A 205 -13.48 -23.42 -38.88
C SER A 205 -12.49 -22.75 -37.91
N THR A 206 -11.43 -23.44 -37.48
CA THR A 206 -10.45 -22.93 -36.50
C THR A 206 -9.46 -21.92 -37.09
N THR A 207 -9.23 -21.94 -38.41
CA THR A 207 -8.24 -21.09 -39.09
C THR A 207 -8.57 -19.60 -39.00
N ILE A 208 -9.86 -19.23 -39.04
CA ILE A 208 -10.32 -17.83 -39.02
C ILE A 208 -10.10 -17.17 -37.64
N VAL A 209 -10.25 -17.93 -36.56
CA VAL A 209 -10.03 -17.42 -35.19
C VAL A 209 -8.54 -17.22 -34.90
N LEU A 210 -7.68 -18.07 -35.49
CA LEU A 210 -6.22 -18.00 -35.36
C LEU A 210 -5.60 -16.81 -36.09
N GLU A 211 -6.05 -16.49 -37.30
CA GLU A 211 -5.61 -15.28 -38.02
C GLU A 211 -5.99 -14.02 -37.24
N THR A 212 -7.19 -13.97 -36.66
CA THR A 212 -7.65 -12.82 -35.86
C THR A 212 -6.84 -12.66 -34.56
N CYS A 213 -6.49 -13.75 -33.87
CA CYS A 213 -5.66 -13.70 -32.66
C CYS A 213 -4.20 -13.31 -32.94
N LEU A 214 -3.64 -13.74 -34.08
CA LEU A 214 -2.29 -13.35 -34.50
C LEU A 214 -2.25 -11.88 -34.96
N GLU A 215 -3.26 -11.40 -35.70
CA GLU A 215 -3.36 -9.98 -36.07
C GLU A 215 -3.54 -9.07 -34.85
N LEU A 216 -4.29 -9.50 -33.84
CA LEU A 216 -4.41 -8.75 -32.57
C LEU A 216 -3.08 -8.75 -31.79
N TYR A 217 -2.27 -9.80 -31.89
CA TYR A 217 -0.95 -9.85 -31.25
C TYR A 217 0.07 -8.99 -32.01
N GLU A 218 0.14 -9.10 -33.33
CA GLU A 218 1.04 -8.32 -34.19
C GLU A 218 0.71 -6.82 -34.14
N ASN A 219 -0.57 -6.43 -34.28
CA ASN A 219 -0.98 -5.02 -34.29
C ASN A 219 -0.91 -4.35 -32.91
N TYR A 220 -0.88 -5.11 -31.81
CA TYR A 220 -0.91 -4.55 -30.45
C TYR A 220 0.41 -4.70 -29.68
N PHE A 221 1.38 -5.44 -30.22
CA PHE A 221 2.65 -5.76 -29.55
C PHE A 221 3.91 -5.34 -30.34
N ILE A 222 3.84 -5.05 -31.65
CA ILE A 222 5.02 -4.66 -32.46
C ILE A 222 5.13 -3.14 -32.71
N ILE A 223 4.06 -2.35 -32.50
CA ILE A 223 4.03 -0.91 -32.88
C ILE A 223 3.87 0.06 -31.69
N SER A 224 4.27 -0.30 -30.46
CA SER A 224 4.34 0.64 -29.31
C SER A 224 5.48 0.30 -28.37
#